data_AF-A0A9W7DGT0-F1
#
_entry.id   AF-A0A9W7DGT0-F1
#
_cell.length_a   1.000
_cell.length_b   1.000
_cell.length_c   1.000
_cell.angle_alpha   90.00
_cell.angle_beta   90.00
_cell.angle_gamma   90.00
#
_symmetry.space_group_name_H-M   'P 1'
#
loop_
_entity.id
_entity.type
_entity.pdbx_description
1 polymer ?
#
loop_
_entity_poly.entity_id
_entity_poly.type
_entity_poly.pdbx_seq_one_letter_code
_entity_poly.pdbx_strand_id
1 'polypeptide(L)'
;MAGIRKTASTDTTYFVFDLSPSMDEGPVLDDQEPTNRSPIQLAFEYSSNVGLGKIQGKKKSEHIGVVTLHDTETDNILASNEEQQNEDNEEDEEEEDGDTEGSDNEPKKKKGSSGNWDKCKIIEPYCYKMQDLIDLGRDVLKVNDTPVVKRDEADLPRALTATLANITTSNPAFLNDQQQSVPKKNVKYTIIIFSDLRNFMDWDEVDEIIYSHAKIYDVLVGFVYFEKPLGNNELGDEYFATNLEHIKGFTERIIGTMIQ
;
A
#
# COMPACT_ATOMS: atom_id res chain seq x y z
N MET A 1 22.39 31.86 25.96
CA MET A 1 21.12 31.36 25.41
C MET A 1 21.45 30.44 24.25
N ALA A 2 21.33 29.13 24.43
CA ALA A 2 21.51 28.16 23.33
C ALA A 2 20.23 28.21 22.48
N GLY A 3 20.34 28.69 21.24
CA GLY A 3 19.23 28.67 20.30
C GLY A 3 18.84 27.22 20.01
N ILE A 4 17.58 26.87 20.29
CA ILE A 4 16.99 25.59 19.89
C ILE A 4 17.05 25.55 18.36
N ARG A 5 17.97 24.78 17.79
CA ARG A 5 17.96 24.47 16.37
C ARG A 5 16.68 23.67 16.10
N LYS A 6 15.69 24.28 15.46
CA LYS A 6 14.58 23.54 14.85
C LYS A 6 15.20 22.53 13.89
N THR A 7 15.12 21.25 14.21
CA THR A 7 15.42 20.18 13.27
C THR A 7 14.45 20.34 12.08
N ALA A 8 14.98 20.36 10.87
CA ALA A 8 14.14 20.41 9.67
C ALA A 8 13.24 19.16 9.64
N SER A 9 11.95 19.32 9.33
CA SER A 9 11.09 18.16 9.10
C SER A 9 11.48 17.55 7.76
N THR A 10 11.62 16.23 7.74
CA THR A 10 11.68 15.46 6.49
C THR A 10 10.25 15.14 6.10
N ASP A 11 9.90 15.36 4.84
CA ASP A 11 8.59 14.97 4.32
C ASP A 11 8.80 13.75 3.39
N THR A 12 8.09 12.66 3.65
CA THR A 12 8.18 11.40 2.91
C THR A 12 6.82 11.10 2.28
N THR A 13 6.80 10.83 0.98
CA THR A 13 5.58 10.49 0.25
C THR A 13 5.71 9.13 -0.40
N TYR A 14 4.75 8.24 -0.17
CA TYR A 14 4.60 6.99 -0.91
C TYR A 14 3.53 7.17 -1.99
N PHE A 15 3.88 6.82 -3.22
CA PHE A 15 2.91 6.64 -4.29
C PHE A 15 2.58 5.16 -4.42
N VAL A 16 1.31 4.79 -4.23
CA VAL A 16 0.82 3.41 -4.37
C VAL A 16 0.10 3.30 -5.70
N PHE A 17 0.58 2.42 -6.59
CA PHE A 17 0.04 2.22 -7.93
C PHE A 17 -0.59 0.85 -8.07
N ASP A 18 -1.86 0.84 -8.46
CA ASP A 18 -2.56 -0.34 -8.94
C ASP A 18 -2.06 -0.69 -10.35
N LEU A 19 -1.48 -1.87 -10.51
CA LEU A 19 -0.98 -2.38 -11.80
C LEU A 19 -1.90 -3.44 -12.40
N SER A 20 -3.15 -3.54 -11.95
CA SER A 20 -4.12 -4.48 -12.54
C SER A 20 -4.42 -4.15 -14.01
N PRO A 21 -4.84 -5.14 -14.82
CA PRO A 21 -5.11 -4.95 -16.25
C PRO A 21 -6.06 -3.78 -16.56
N SER A 22 -7.06 -3.55 -15.71
CA SER A 22 -8.06 -2.49 -15.89
C SER A 22 -7.47 -1.08 -15.80
N MET A 23 -6.28 -0.93 -15.23
CA MET A 23 -5.55 0.34 -15.18
C MET A 23 -4.89 0.72 -16.52
N ASP A 24 -4.79 -0.21 -17.48
CA ASP A 24 -4.34 0.10 -18.85
C ASP A 24 -5.49 0.34 -19.85
N GLU A 25 -6.73 0.07 -19.45
CA GLU A 25 -7.89 0.31 -20.30
C GLU A 25 -8.13 1.82 -20.46
N GLY A 26 -7.76 2.36 -21.62
CA GLY A 26 -8.07 3.72 -22.01
C GLY A 26 -9.59 3.96 -22.02
N PRO A 27 -10.06 5.16 -21.69
CA PRO A 27 -11.49 5.42 -21.61
C PRO A 27 -12.15 5.37 -22.99
N VAL A 28 -13.09 4.44 -23.16
CA VAL A 28 -14.01 4.41 -24.28
C VAL A 28 -15.16 5.36 -23.94
N LEU A 29 -15.11 6.59 -24.46
CA LEU A 29 -16.26 7.51 -24.37
C LEU A 29 -17.15 7.23 -25.59
N ASP A 30 -18.43 6.93 -25.34
CA ASP A 30 -19.46 7.08 -26.36
C ASP A 30 -19.42 8.56 -26.82
N ASP A 31 -19.02 8.76 -28.08
CA ASP A 31 -19.04 10.02 -28.82
C ASP A 31 -18.06 11.16 -28.42
N GLN A 32 -16.97 10.88 -27.70
CA GLN A 32 -15.82 11.80 -27.62
C GLN A 32 -14.52 11.12 -28.06
N GLU A 33 -13.61 11.88 -28.69
CA GLU A 33 -12.27 11.37 -29.01
C GLU A 33 -11.70 10.70 -27.74
N PRO A 34 -11.28 9.43 -27.82
CA PRO A 34 -10.72 8.75 -26.67
C PRO A 34 -9.57 9.61 -26.16
N THR A 35 -9.57 9.99 -24.88
CA THR A 35 -8.33 10.46 -24.30
C THR A 35 -7.37 9.28 -24.42
N ASN A 36 -6.35 9.40 -25.27
CA ASN A 36 -5.38 8.33 -25.59
C ASN A 36 -4.53 7.88 -24.38
N ARG A 37 -4.93 8.23 -23.15
CA ARG A 37 -4.19 7.97 -21.92
C ARG A 37 -4.98 7.03 -21.01
N SER A 38 -4.35 5.92 -20.64
CA SER A 38 -4.90 4.98 -19.66
C SER A 38 -4.82 5.54 -18.24
N PRO A 39 -5.64 5.03 -17.29
CA PRO A 39 -5.56 5.40 -15.88
C PRO A 39 -4.15 5.39 -15.29
N ILE A 40 -3.35 4.36 -15.58
CA ILE A 40 -1.97 4.27 -15.10
C ILE A 40 -1.08 5.39 -15.65
N GLN A 41 -1.27 5.78 -16.92
CA GLN A 41 -0.52 6.89 -17.52
C GLN A 41 -0.88 8.23 -16.85
N LEU A 42 -2.15 8.44 -16.53
CA LEU A 42 -2.59 9.63 -15.78
C LEU A 42 -2.02 9.64 -14.35
N ALA A 43 -1.99 8.49 -13.68
CA ALA A 43 -1.37 8.34 -12.36
C ALA A 43 0.13 8.65 -12.39
N PHE A 44 0.84 8.15 -13.40
CA PHE A 44 2.26 8.45 -13.61
C PHE A 44 2.50 9.94 -13.89
N GLU A 45 1.70 10.57 -14.73
CA GLU A 45 1.83 12.01 -15.01
C GLU A 45 1.58 12.86 -13.76
N TYR A 46 0.55 12.52 -12.97
CA TYR A 46 0.26 13.22 -11.72
C TYR A 46 1.42 13.07 -10.73
N SER A 47 1.88 11.84 -10.47
CA SER A 47 2.97 11.57 -9.54
C SER A 47 4.29 12.19 -10.00
N SER A 48 4.57 12.19 -11.31
CA SER A 48 5.72 12.89 -11.89
C SER A 48 5.64 14.39 -11.73
N ASN A 49 4.47 15.01 -11.94
CA ASN A 49 4.30 16.45 -11.72
C ASN A 49 4.48 16.82 -10.25
N VAL A 50 3.95 16.00 -9.33
CA VAL A 50 4.18 16.16 -7.89
C VAL A 50 5.68 16.01 -7.58
N GLY A 51 6.34 14.97 -8.09
CA GLY A 51 7.78 14.73 -7.91
C GLY A 51 8.64 15.87 -8.47
N LEU A 52 8.32 16.38 -9.65
CA LEU A 52 9.00 17.52 -10.29
C LEU A 52 8.87 18.79 -9.47
N GLY A 53 7.65 19.11 -9.00
CA GLY A 53 7.40 20.25 -8.13
C GLY A 53 8.27 20.21 -6.87
N LYS A 54 8.47 19.00 -6.33
CA LYS A 54 9.31 18.75 -5.15
C LYS A 54 10.81 18.87 -5.43
N ILE A 55 11.28 18.33 -6.56
CA ILE A 55 12.68 18.44 -7.00
C ILE A 55 13.08 19.92 -7.22
N GLN A 56 12.20 20.69 -7.87
CA GLN A 56 12.48 22.09 -8.20
C GLN A 56 12.36 23.03 -6.97
N GLY A 57 11.57 22.66 -5.96
CA GLY A 57 11.26 23.49 -4.79
C GLY A 57 12.42 23.72 -3.81
N LYS A 58 13.50 22.90 -3.84
CA LYS A 58 14.78 23.02 -3.10
C LYS A 58 14.73 23.32 -1.58
N LYS A 59 13.57 23.33 -0.93
CA LYS A 59 13.43 23.79 0.48
C LYS A 59 13.39 22.67 1.52
N LYS A 60 13.15 21.41 1.13
CA LYS A 60 13.19 20.24 2.02
C LYS A 60 13.76 19.03 1.28
N SER A 61 14.44 18.14 1.99
CA SER A 61 14.82 16.81 1.49
C SER A 61 13.57 15.94 1.48
N GLU A 62 12.80 16.02 0.40
CA GLU A 62 11.60 15.20 0.23
C GLU A 62 11.98 13.83 -0.31
N HIS A 63 11.51 12.78 0.36
CA HIS A 63 11.76 11.40 -0.03
C HIS A 63 10.49 10.84 -0.67
N ILE A 64 10.64 10.17 -1.80
CA ILE A 64 9.53 9.54 -2.52
C ILE A 64 9.76 8.04 -2.49
N GLY A 65 8.82 7.29 -1.92
CA GLY A 65 8.74 5.83 -2.06
C GLY A 65 7.68 5.46 -3.10
N VAL A 66 7.82 4.29 -3.69
CA VAL A 66 6.85 3.75 -4.66
C VAL A 66 6.40 2.39 -4.15
N VAL A 67 5.09 2.15 -4.22
CA VAL A 67 4.48 0.87 -3.89
C VAL A 67 3.68 0.45 -5.10
N THR A 68 3.81 -0.79 -5.52
CA THR A 68 3.01 -1.38 -6.60
C THR A 68 2.22 -2.54 -6.03
N LEU A 69 0.94 -2.64 -6.39
CA LEU A 69 0.10 -3.80 -6.13
C LEU A 69 -0.30 -4.46 -7.45
N HIS A 70 -0.60 -5.76 -7.40
CA HIS A 70 -0.80 -6.60 -8.59
C HIS A 70 0.44 -6.66 -9.50
N ASP A 71 1.62 -6.43 -8.92
CA ASP A 71 2.91 -6.50 -9.59
C ASP A 71 3.26 -7.96 -9.95
N THR A 72 4.13 -8.16 -10.93
CA THR A 72 4.70 -9.48 -11.22
C THR A 72 5.73 -9.93 -10.17
N GLU A 73 6.24 -9.00 -9.37
CA GLU A 73 7.21 -9.25 -8.32
C GLU A 73 6.60 -9.01 -6.92
N THR A 74 7.11 -9.73 -5.93
CA THR A 74 6.84 -9.49 -4.51
C THR A 74 8.12 -8.97 -3.85
N ASP A 75 8.05 -7.81 -3.23
CA ASP A 75 9.15 -7.25 -2.42
C ASP A 75 8.57 -6.36 -1.33
N ASN A 76 8.15 -6.99 -0.24
CA ASN A 76 7.67 -6.29 0.94
C ASN A 76 7.98 -7.11 2.20
N ILE A 77 8.14 -6.39 3.30
CA ILE A 77 8.60 -6.99 4.57
C ILE A 77 7.60 -8.00 5.18
N LEU A 78 6.32 -7.94 4.81
CA LEU A 78 5.31 -8.85 5.36
C LEU A 78 5.34 -10.19 4.62
N ALA A 79 5.56 -10.19 3.30
CA ALA A 79 5.81 -11.41 2.53
C ALA A 79 7.06 -12.15 3.01
N SER A 80 8.18 -11.45 3.20
CA SER A 80 9.43 -12.08 3.66
C SER A 80 9.32 -12.72 5.06
N ASN A 81 8.47 -12.15 5.93
CA ASN A 81 8.23 -12.71 7.26
C ASN A 81 7.34 -13.95 7.21
N GLU A 82 6.41 -14.05 6.25
CA GLU A 82 5.58 -15.26 6.07
C GLU A 82 6.40 -16.43 5.51
N GLU A 83 7.31 -16.17 4.56
CA GLU A 83 8.23 -17.20 4.06
C GLU A 83 9.08 -17.80 5.19
N GLN A 84 9.67 -16.95 6.05
CA GLN A 84 10.46 -17.41 7.20
C GLN A 84 9.64 -18.22 8.20
N GLN A 85 8.40 -17.80 8.49
CA GLN A 85 7.53 -18.56 9.39
C GLN A 85 7.14 -19.93 8.82
N ASN A 86 6.97 -20.04 7.51
CA ASN A 86 6.66 -21.32 6.87
C ASN A 86 7.88 -22.25 6.89
N GLU A 87 9.08 -21.74 6.62
CA GLU A 87 10.34 -22.50 6.75
C GLU A 87 10.56 -22.99 8.19
N ASP A 88 10.41 -22.12 9.19
CA ASP A 88 10.58 -22.48 10.61
C ASP A 88 9.58 -23.56 11.08
N ASN A 89 8.36 -23.57 10.53
CA ASN A 89 7.34 -24.58 10.86
C ASN A 89 7.57 -25.92 10.15
N GLU A 90 8.18 -25.93 8.96
CA GLU A 90 8.53 -27.16 8.25
C GLU A 90 9.73 -27.86 8.90
N GLU A 91 10.70 -27.13 9.45
CA GLU A 91 11.82 -27.70 10.20
C GLU A 91 11.39 -28.36 11.53
N ASP A 92 10.32 -27.86 12.16
CA ASP A 92 9.75 -28.45 13.40
C ASP A 92 8.92 -29.72 13.13
N GLU A 93 8.47 -29.99 11.89
CA GLU A 93 7.70 -31.18 11.52
C GLU A 93 8.57 -32.37 11.06
N GLU A 94 9.88 -32.17 10.82
CA GLU A 94 10.80 -33.25 10.41
C GLU A 94 11.46 -34.03 11.58
N GLU A 95 11.17 -33.70 12.85
CA GLU A 95 11.74 -34.41 14.02
C GLU A 95 10.80 -35.40 14.76
N GLU A 96 9.56 -35.66 14.29
CA GLU A 96 8.67 -36.66 14.94
C GLU A 96 8.52 -37.97 14.14
N ASP A 97 9.53 -38.85 14.23
CA ASP A 97 9.36 -40.28 14.01
C ASP A 97 9.23 -40.99 15.38
N GLY A 98 8.02 -41.49 15.71
CA GLY A 98 7.88 -42.67 16.58
C GLY A 98 6.75 -42.66 17.62
N ASP A 99 5.62 -43.27 17.23
CA ASP A 99 4.63 -44.01 18.03
C ASP A 99 3.82 -43.26 19.11
N THR A 100 2.54 -42.94 18.83
CA THR A 100 1.40 -43.42 19.66
C THR A 100 0.07 -43.35 18.90
N GLU A 101 -0.74 -44.38 19.10
CA GLU A 101 -2.09 -44.62 18.57
C GLU A 101 -3.13 -43.53 18.93
N GLY A 102 -4.05 -43.31 18.00
CA GLY A 102 -5.49 -43.09 18.25
C GLY A 102 -5.89 -41.93 19.16
N SER A 103 -6.05 -40.74 18.58
CA SER A 103 -6.94 -39.72 19.13
C SER A 103 -7.53 -38.91 17.98
N ASP A 104 -8.86 -38.82 17.94
CA ASP A 104 -9.62 -37.97 17.03
C ASP A 104 -9.14 -36.52 17.14
N ASN A 105 -8.25 -36.11 16.24
CA ASN A 105 -7.85 -34.72 16.10
C ASN A 105 -8.82 -34.05 15.13
N GLU A 106 -9.75 -33.26 15.70
CA GLU A 106 -10.28 -32.09 15.01
C GLU A 106 -9.11 -31.33 14.36
N PRO A 107 -9.25 -30.82 13.13
CA PRO A 107 -8.20 -30.03 12.52
C PRO A 107 -7.93 -28.83 13.42
N LYS A 108 -6.75 -28.83 14.05
CA LYS A 108 -6.20 -27.65 14.73
C LYS A 108 -6.27 -26.51 13.72
N LYS A 109 -7.13 -25.53 13.97
CA LYS A 109 -7.12 -24.24 13.26
C LYS A 109 -5.68 -23.75 13.25
N LYS A 110 -5.03 -23.75 12.07
CA LYS A 110 -3.82 -22.97 11.83
C LYS A 110 -4.16 -21.54 12.27
N LYS A 111 -3.41 -21.02 13.25
CA LYS A 111 -3.52 -19.61 13.64
C LYS A 111 -3.19 -18.79 12.39
N GLY A 112 -4.09 -17.87 12.05
CA GLY A 112 -4.25 -17.29 10.72
C GLY A 112 -3.00 -16.62 10.16
N SER A 113 -2.70 -16.90 8.89
CA SER A 113 -2.02 -15.93 8.03
C SER A 113 -2.98 -14.76 7.83
N SER A 114 -2.46 -13.55 8.07
CA SER A 114 -3.15 -12.25 8.03
C SER A 114 -3.52 -11.77 6.61
N GLY A 115 -3.54 -12.69 5.63
CA GLY A 115 -3.80 -12.42 4.22
C GLY A 115 -2.56 -12.60 3.36
N ASN A 116 -2.76 -12.70 2.04
CA ASN A 116 -1.69 -12.87 1.07
C ASN A 116 -0.99 -11.51 0.78
N TRP A 117 0.33 -11.46 0.90
CA TRP A 117 1.16 -10.27 0.64
C TRP A 117 1.88 -10.28 -0.71
N ASP A 118 1.63 -11.31 -1.53
CA ASP A 118 2.23 -11.47 -2.86
C ASP A 118 1.83 -10.37 -3.81
N LYS A 119 2.66 -10.16 -4.85
CA LYS A 119 2.44 -9.15 -5.91
C LYS A 119 2.33 -7.73 -5.38
N CYS A 120 2.95 -7.48 -4.21
CA CYS A 120 3.14 -6.18 -3.62
C CYS A 120 4.62 -5.89 -3.50
N LYS A 121 5.07 -4.81 -4.13
CA LYS A 121 6.48 -4.40 -4.15
C LYS A 121 6.62 -2.98 -3.61
N ILE A 122 7.59 -2.78 -2.72
CA ILE A 122 7.89 -1.50 -2.07
C ILE A 122 9.31 -1.07 -2.46
N ILE A 123 9.40 0.03 -3.20
CA ILE A 123 10.66 0.74 -3.45
C ILE A 123 10.82 1.81 -2.38
N GLU A 124 11.87 1.65 -1.57
CA GLU A 124 12.18 2.52 -0.43
C GLU A 124 12.23 4.02 -0.79
N PRO A 125 11.83 4.92 0.14
CA PRO A 125 11.88 6.34 -0.12
C PRO A 125 13.30 6.90 -0.27
N TYR A 126 13.54 7.60 -1.37
CA TYR A 126 14.77 8.39 -1.56
C TYR A 126 14.50 9.70 -2.28
N CYS A 127 15.52 10.55 -2.38
CA CYS A 127 15.43 11.81 -3.11
C CYS A 127 15.52 11.56 -4.63
N TYR A 128 14.39 11.48 -5.31
CA TYR A 128 14.31 11.26 -6.75
C TYR A 128 14.94 12.40 -7.54
N LYS A 129 15.55 12.06 -8.67
CA LYS A 129 16.01 12.94 -9.74
C LYS A 129 15.10 12.76 -10.95
N MET A 130 15.28 13.64 -11.94
CA MET A 130 14.54 13.55 -13.20
C MET A 130 14.68 12.18 -13.87
N GLN A 131 15.87 11.58 -13.84
CA GLN A 131 16.12 10.27 -14.42
C GLN A 131 15.32 9.17 -13.71
N ASP A 132 15.25 9.22 -12.39
CA ASP A 132 14.51 8.24 -11.59
C ASP A 132 13.00 8.29 -11.91
N LEU A 133 12.44 9.48 -12.19
CA LEU A 133 11.05 9.61 -12.65
C LEU A 133 10.85 9.02 -14.05
N ILE A 134 11.83 9.16 -14.96
CA ILE A 134 11.76 8.55 -16.30
C ILE A 134 11.80 7.03 -16.19
N ASP A 135 12.71 6.50 -15.38
CA ASP A 135 12.87 5.06 -15.18
C ASP A 135 11.65 4.46 -14.45
N LEU A 136 11.03 5.20 -13.51
CA LEU A 136 9.76 4.82 -12.89
C LEU A 136 8.68 4.55 -13.94
N GLY A 137 8.46 5.47 -14.88
CA GLY A 137 7.42 5.31 -15.91
C GLY A 137 7.75 4.25 -16.95
N ARG A 138 9.02 4.00 -17.26
CA ARG A 138 9.43 3.03 -18.28
C ARG A 138 9.53 1.60 -17.74
N ASP A 139 10.11 1.45 -16.56
CA ASP A 139 10.60 0.16 -16.08
C ASP A 139 9.80 -0.39 -14.91
N VAL A 140 9.22 0.47 -14.07
CA VAL A 140 8.51 0.09 -12.84
C VAL A 140 7.00 0.05 -13.05
N LEU A 141 6.40 1.09 -13.65
CA LEU A 141 4.95 1.18 -13.84
C LEU A 141 4.51 0.45 -15.12
N LYS A 142 4.67 -0.87 -15.13
CA LYS A 142 4.16 -1.74 -16.19
C LYS A 142 2.91 -2.44 -15.68
N VAL A 143 1.78 -2.22 -16.34
CA VAL A 143 0.55 -2.94 -16.02
C VAL A 143 0.78 -4.43 -16.24
N ASN A 144 0.29 -5.22 -15.29
CA ASN A 144 0.33 -6.67 -15.38
C ASN A 144 -0.79 -7.13 -16.29
N ASP A 145 -0.45 -7.88 -17.34
CA ASP A 145 -1.43 -8.44 -18.27
C ASP A 145 -2.23 -9.61 -17.67
N THR A 146 -1.81 -10.10 -16.49
CA THR A 146 -2.46 -11.21 -15.80
C THR A 146 -3.68 -10.71 -15.02
N PRO A 147 -4.86 -11.34 -15.18
CA PRO A 147 -6.02 -11.02 -14.36
C PRO A 147 -5.72 -11.18 -12.87
N VAL A 148 -6.19 -10.22 -12.08
CA VAL A 148 -6.15 -10.26 -10.62
C VAL A 148 -7.01 -11.44 -10.15
N VAL A 149 -6.40 -12.39 -9.46
CA VAL A 149 -7.11 -13.54 -8.88
C VAL A 149 -7.43 -13.23 -7.43
N LYS A 150 -8.72 -13.30 -7.05
CA LYS A 150 -9.19 -12.93 -5.70
C LYS A 150 -8.43 -13.73 -4.63
N ARG A 151 -7.93 -13.04 -3.61
CA ARG A 151 -7.29 -13.58 -2.39
C ARG A 151 -5.93 -14.25 -2.59
N ASP A 152 -5.44 -14.37 -3.82
CA ASP A 152 -4.14 -14.97 -4.13
C ASP A 152 -3.03 -13.93 -4.31
N GLU A 153 -3.34 -12.66 -4.06
CA GLU A 153 -2.41 -11.54 -4.16
C GLU A 153 -2.86 -10.41 -3.25
N ALA A 154 -1.93 -9.53 -2.90
CA ALA A 154 -2.19 -8.38 -2.06
C ALA A 154 -3.20 -7.44 -2.71
N ASP A 155 -4.25 -7.12 -1.95
CA ASP A 155 -5.19 -6.06 -2.28
C ASP A 155 -4.73 -4.71 -1.71
N LEU A 156 -5.53 -3.67 -1.96
CA LEU A 156 -5.20 -2.30 -1.54
C LEU A 156 -5.06 -2.14 0.00
N PRO A 157 -5.92 -2.73 0.85
CA PRO A 157 -5.69 -2.75 2.29
C PRO A 157 -4.40 -3.44 2.72
N ARG A 158 -4.02 -4.56 2.10
CA ARG A 158 -2.74 -5.23 2.37
C ARG A 158 -1.56 -4.39 1.91
N ALA A 159 -1.61 -3.76 0.73
CA ALA A 159 -0.58 -2.83 0.26
C ALA A 159 -0.41 -1.63 1.21
N LEU A 160 -1.50 -1.08 1.75
CA LEU A 160 -1.46 -0.03 2.77
C LEU A 160 -0.80 -0.52 4.06
N THR A 161 -1.15 -1.72 4.51
CA THR A 161 -0.59 -2.33 5.72
C THR A 161 0.91 -2.57 5.56
N ALA A 162 1.36 -3.10 4.42
CA ALA A 162 2.77 -3.28 4.11
C ALA A 162 3.52 -1.94 4.05
N THR A 163 2.91 -0.90 3.47
CA THR A 163 3.48 0.46 3.44
C THR A 163 3.66 1.02 4.85
N LEU A 164 2.66 0.87 5.72
CA LEU A 164 2.71 1.32 7.11
C LEU A 164 3.72 0.52 7.93
N ALA A 165 3.82 -0.78 7.70
CA ALA A 165 4.82 -1.63 8.32
C ALA A 165 6.25 -1.21 7.89
N ASN A 166 6.43 -0.77 6.64
CA ASN A 166 7.72 -0.24 6.21
C ASN A 166 8.05 1.10 6.90
N ILE A 167 7.05 1.99 7.05
CA ILE A 167 7.19 3.24 7.80
C ILE A 167 7.61 2.96 9.26
N THR A 168 6.98 1.99 9.91
CA THR A 168 7.26 1.65 11.32
C THR A 168 8.65 1.05 11.49
N THR A 169 9.07 0.19 10.58
CA THR A 169 10.42 -0.38 10.56
C THR A 169 11.49 0.69 10.37
N SER A 170 11.24 1.66 9.48
CA SER A 170 12.17 2.74 9.18
C SER A 170 12.21 3.86 10.24
N ASN A 171 11.15 4.04 11.03
CA ASN A 171 11.06 5.08 12.06
C ASN A 171 10.38 4.58 13.35
N PRO A 172 10.91 3.55 14.02
CA PRO A 172 10.20 2.83 15.07
C PRO A 172 9.79 3.76 16.20
N ALA A 173 8.51 3.73 16.56
CA ALA A 173 7.95 4.51 17.64
C ALA A 173 8.46 4.06 19.01
N PHE A 174 8.39 4.96 19.99
CA PHE A 174 8.75 4.71 21.38
C PHE A 174 7.68 5.32 22.28
N LEU A 175 7.60 4.86 23.54
CA LEU A 175 6.70 5.44 24.52
C LEU A 175 7.33 6.73 25.09
N ASN A 176 6.59 7.83 25.02
CA ASN A 176 6.98 9.07 25.69
C ASN A 176 6.66 9.02 27.19
N ASP A 177 7.02 10.09 27.93
CA ASP A 177 6.76 10.20 29.38
C ASP A 177 5.27 10.11 29.75
N GLN A 178 4.36 10.31 28.79
CA GLN A 178 2.91 10.17 28.95
C GLN A 178 2.38 8.77 28.54
N GLN A 179 3.27 7.79 28.34
CA GLN A 179 2.95 6.45 27.83
C GLN A 179 2.24 6.44 26.47
N GLN A 180 2.43 7.49 25.67
CA GLN A 180 1.92 7.55 24.30
C GLN A 180 3.02 7.11 23.33
N SER A 181 2.64 6.29 22.35
CA SER A 181 3.53 5.89 21.26
C SER A 181 3.77 7.06 20.31
N VAL A 182 5.04 7.45 20.13
CA VAL A 182 5.44 8.56 19.25
C VAL A 182 6.64 8.17 18.36
N PRO A 183 6.71 8.62 17.08
CA PRO A 183 7.84 8.31 16.21
C PRO A 183 9.17 8.92 16.69
N LYS A 184 10.30 8.25 16.40
CA LYS A 184 11.66 8.72 16.78
C LYS A 184 12.07 10.01 16.10
N LYS A 185 11.72 10.16 14.82
CA LYS A 185 12.07 11.32 13.99
C LYS A 185 10.81 12.11 13.63
N ASN A 186 10.96 13.44 13.56
CA ASN A 186 9.92 14.35 13.06
C ASN A 186 9.84 14.28 11.53
N VAL A 187 9.27 13.18 11.04
CA VAL A 187 9.02 12.90 9.62
C VAL A 187 7.52 12.99 9.37
N LYS A 188 7.13 13.71 8.32
CA LYS A 188 5.75 13.74 7.86
C LYS A 188 5.56 12.69 6.78
N TYR A 189 4.53 11.87 6.91
CA TYR A 189 4.24 10.83 5.93
C TYR A 189 2.98 11.17 5.15
N THR A 190 3.03 10.92 3.84
CA THR A 190 1.86 10.99 2.97
C THR A 190 1.83 9.73 2.11
N ILE A 191 0.68 9.09 2.00
CA ILE A 191 0.46 7.96 1.09
C ILE A 191 -0.60 8.43 0.09
N ILE A 192 -0.29 8.36 -1.20
CA ILE A 192 -1.22 8.70 -2.28
C ILE A 192 -1.44 7.45 -3.12
N ILE A 193 -2.69 7.01 -3.21
CA ILE A 193 -3.06 5.76 -3.85
C ILE A 193 -3.75 6.05 -5.17
N PHE A 194 -3.31 5.38 -6.23
CA PHE A 194 -3.87 5.43 -7.58
C PHE A 194 -4.47 4.07 -7.92
N SER A 195 -5.79 3.99 -8.04
CA SER A 195 -6.51 2.75 -8.37
C SER A 195 -7.84 3.06 -9.03
N ASP A 196 -8.35 2.16 -9.86
CA ASP A 196 -9.71 2.24 -10.36
C ASP A 196 -10.75 1.66 -9.38
N LEU A 197 -10.29 1.08 -8.26
CA LEU A 197 -11.09 0.45 -7.20
C LEU A 197 -11.95 -0.74 -7.67
N ARG A 198 -11.62 -1.38 -8.81
CA ARG A 198 -12.44 -2.45 -9.41
C ARG A 198 -12.06 -3.85 -8.99
N ASN A 199 -10.94 -3.99 -8.29
CA ASN A 199 -10.51 -5.27 -7.73
C ASN A 199 -11.17 -5.53 -6.38
N PHE A 200 -11.28 -6.81 -6.03
CA PHE A 200 -11.73 -7.21 -4.71
C PHE A 200 -10.78 -6.64 -3.64
N MET A 201 -11.34 -6.04 -2.59
CA MET A 201 -10.61 -5.60 -1.41
C MET A 201 -11.23 -6.25 -0.18
N ASP A 202 -10.43 -6.98 0.56
CA ASP A 202 -10.77 -7.44 1.88
C ASP A 202 -10.20 -6.43 2.89
N TRP A 203 -11.02 -6.03 3.86
CA TRP A 203 -10.60 -5.12 4.94
C TRP A 203 -10.51 -5.86 6.28
N ASP A 204 -10.94 -7.12 6.32
CA ASP A 204 -10.95 -7.93 7.53
C ASP A 204 -9.51 -8.05 8.08
N GLU A 205 -9.41 -7.96 9.41
CA GLU A 205 -8.17 -8.12 10.20
C GLU A 205 -7.10 -7.02 10.02
N VAL A 206 -7.16 -6.21 8.96
CA VAL A 206 -6.16 -5.17 8.66
C VAL A 206 -6.63 -3.74 8.96
N ASP A 207 -7.94 -3.50 9.06
CA ASP A 207 -8.52 -2.16 9.24
C ASP A 207 -8.01 -1.43 10.50
N GLU A 208 -8.01 -2.10 11.65
CA GLU A 208 -7.54 -1.54 12.93
C GLU A 208 -6.02 -1.34 12.94
N ILE A 209 -5.29 -2.21 12.25
CA ILE A 209 -3.83 -2.10 12.10
C ILE A 209 -3.52 -0.85 11.28
N ILE A 210 -4.17 -0.67 10.13
CA ILE A 210 -3.99 0.50 9.28
C ILE A 210 -4.31 1.77 10.07
N TYR A 211 -5.46 1.80 10.73
CA TYR A 211 -5.93 2.97 11.48
C TYR A 211 -4.99 3.36 12.63
N SER A 212 -4.58 2.39 13.45
CA SER A 212 -3.70 2.63 14.59
C SER A 212 -2.33 3.14 14.16
N HIS A 213 -1.73 2.55 13.13
CA HIS A 213 -0.43 2.97 12.60
C HIS A 213 -0.52 4.33 11.91
N ALA A 214 -1.54 4.57 11.08
CA ALA A 214 -1.75 5.87 10.44
C ALA A 214 -1.86 7.00 11.48
N LYS A 215 -2.53 6.75 12.61
CA LYS A 215 -2.67 7.71 13.72
C LYS A 215 -1.34 7.96 14.45
N ILE A 216 -0.61 6.90 14.83
CA ILE A 216 0.66 7.03 15.56
C ILE A 216 1.69 7.84 14.74
N TYR A 217 1.72 7.64 13.43
CA TYR A 217 2.69 8.25 12.52
C TYR A 217 2.18 9.51 11.83
N ASP A 218 0.97 9.98 12.16
CA ASP A 218 0.31 11.14 11.55
C ASP A 218 0.37 11.10 10.01
N VAL A 219 -0.03 9.94 9.46
CA VAL A 219 0.05 9.67 8.03
C VAL A 219 -1.17 10.27 7.33
N LEU A 220 -0.92 11.15 6.36
CA LEU A 220 -1.97 11.61 5.45
C LEU A 220 -2.19 10.58 4.34
N VAL A 221 -3.37 9.99 4.26
CA VAL A 221 -3.74 9.07 3.17
C VAL A 221 -4.66 9.79 2.18
N GLY A 222 -4.28 9.80 0.90
CA GLY A 222 -5.06 10.37 -0.19
C GLY A 222 -5.38 9.31 -1.24
N PHE A 223 -6.63 9.31 -1.72
CA PHE A 223 -7.08 8.44 -2.80
C PHE A 223 -7.30 9.25 -4.07
N VAL A 224 -6.70 8.81 -5.16
CA VAL A 224 -6.94 9.30 -6.52
C VAL A 224 -7.47 8.12 -7.31
N TYR A 225 -8.79 8.11 -7.52
CA TYR A 225 -9.45 7.01 -8.23
C TYR A 225 -10.00 7.43 -9.59
N PHE A 226 -10.05 6.47 -10.51
CA PHE A 226 -10.47 6.67 -11.89
C PHE A 226 -11.87 6.11 -12.12
N GLU A 227 -12.86 6.98 -12.00
CA GLU A 227 -14.28 6.66 -12.16
C GLU A 227 -14.65 6.67 -13.65
N LYS A 228 -14.57 5.53 -14.37
CA LYS A 228 -15.04 5.45 -15.76
C LYS A 228 -15.77 4.15 -16.13
N PRO A 229 -16.71 4.23 -17.11
CA PRO A 229 -17.94 3.45 -17.11
C PRO A 229 -17.79 2.02 -17.66
N LEU A 230 -18.75 1.19 -17.24
CA LEU A 230 -19.00 -0.21 -17.59
C LEU A 230 -18.75 -0.57 -19.07
N GLY A 231 -17.60 -1.19 -19.34
CA GLY A 231 -17.63 -2.42 -20.15
C GLY A 231 -18.44 -3.47 -19.38
N ASN A 232 -18.94 -4.52 -20.04
CA ASN A 232 -19.79 -5.59 -19.46
C ASN A 232 -19.09 -6.40 -18.33
N ASN A 233 -18.72 -5.77 -17.23
CA ASN A 233 -18.08 -6.36 -16.07
C ASN A 233 -18.84 -5.89 -14.81
N GLU A 234 -20.06 -6.41 -14.66
CA GLU A 234 -20.95 -6.12 -13.52
C GLU A 234 -20.25 -6.31 -12.16
N LEU A 235 -19.32 -7.26 -12.09
CA LEU A 235 -18.57 -7.58 -10.88
C LEU A 235 -17.57 -6.47 -10.50
N GLY A 236 -16.86 -5.90 -11.48
CA GLY A 236 -15.91 -4.80 -11.23
C GLY A 236 -16.61 -3.53 -10.72
N ASP A 237 -17.84 -3.30 -11.17
CA ASP A 237 -18.65 -2.17 -10.75
C ASP A 237 -19.28 -2.36 -9.36
N GLU A 238 -19.67 -3.60 -9.01
CA GLU A 238 -20.04 -3.95 -7.63
C GLU A 238 -18.86 -3.70 -6.68
N TYR A 239 -17.64 -4.06 -7.08
CA TYR A 239 -16.44 -3.76 -6.32
C TYR A 239 -16.18 -2.27 -6.20
N PHE A 240 -16.28 -1.52 -7.28
CA PHE A 240 -16.11 -0.08 -7.24
C PHE A 240 -17.02 0.57 -6.18
N ALA A 241 -18.32 0.26 -6.23
CA ALA A 241 -19.29 0.82 -5.28
C ALA A 241 -18.97 0.44 -3.83
N THR A 242 -18.71 -0.84 -3.58
CA THR A 242 -18.39 -1.36 -2.23
C THR A 242 -17.10 -0.77 -1.68
N ASN A 243 -16.04 -0.74 -2.50
CA ASN A 243 -14.73 -0.22 -2.12
C ASN A 243 -14.80 1.29 -1.85
N LEU A 244 -15.56 2.04 -2.66
CA LEU A 244 -15.76 3.47 -2.47
C LEU A 244 -16.50 3.77 -1.16
N GLU A 245 -17.50 2.97 -0.78
CA GLU A 245 -18.18 3.09 0.51
C GLU A 245 -17.23 2.82 1.68
N HIS A 246 -16.42 1.76 1.61
CA HIS A 246 -15.42 1.47 2.64
C HIS A 246 -14.38 2.59 2.76
N ILE A 247 -13.85 3.11 1.66
CA ILE A 247 -12.87 4.21 1.68
C ILE A 247 -13.47 5.48 2.29
N LYS A 248 -14.74 5.79 2.00
CA LYS A 248 -15.45 6.91 2.64
C LYS A 248 -15.57 6.69 4.15
N GLY A 249 -16.03 5.52 4.59
CA GLY A 249 -16.13 5.19 6.02
C GLY A 249 -14.78 5.22 6.74
N PHE A 250 -13.72 4.70 6.11
CA PHE A 250 -12.35 4.76 6.61
C PHE A 250 -11.86 6.22 6.77
N THR A 251 -12.10 7.06 5.75
CA THR A 251 -11.72 8.47 5.78
C THR A 251 -12.44 9.23 6.89
N GLU A 252 -13.73 8.99 7.07
CA GLU A 252 -14.53 9.58 8.15
C GLU A 252 -14.02 9.15 9.53
N ARG A 253 -13.62 7.89 9.69
CA ARG A 253 -13.04 7.36 10.94
C ARG A 253 -11.72 8.03 11.29
N ILE A 254 -10.82 8.24 10.32
CA ILE A 254 -9.56 8.97 10.54
C ILE A 254 -9.84 10.43 10.92
N ILE A 255 -10.71 11.12 10.19
CA ILE A 255 -11.02 12.54 10.46
C ILE A 255 -11.68 12.70 11.84
N GLY A 256 -12.68 11.86 12.16
CA GLY A 256 -13.44 11.96 13.40
C GLY A 256 -12.61 11.76 14.67
N THR A 257 -11.44 11.12 14.54
CA THR A 257 -10.56 10.76 15.66
C THR A 257 -9.33 11.66 15.77
N MET A 258 -9.05 12.48 14.75
CA MET A 258 -8.09 13.58 14.79
C MET A 258 -8.68 14.87 15.39
N ILE A 259 -10.01 14.98 15.45
CA ILE A 259 -10.72 16.16 15.99
C ILE A 259 -10.97 16.06 17.52
N GLN A 260 -10.77 14.89 18.13
CA GLN A 260 -10.96 14.64 19.57
C GLN A 260 -9.65 14.76 20.35
#